data_AF-A0A8I1LTK1-F1
#
_entry.id   AF-A0A8I1LTK1-F1
#
_cell.length_a   1.000
_cell.length_b   1.000
_cell.length_c   1.000
_cell.angle_alpha   90.00
_cell.angle_beta   90.00
_cell.angle_gamma   90.00
#
_symmetry.space_group_name_H-M   'P 1'
#
loop_
_entity.id
_entity.type
_entity.pdbx_description
1 polymer ?
#
loop_
_entity_poly.entity_id
_entity_poly.type
_entity_poly.pdbx_seq_one_letter_code
_entity_poly.pdbx_strand_id
1 'polypeptide(L)'
;KDTAAHTAGEWIIDTPATATTSGTKHKKCTVCGYTMTIETIPATGGGEHTHNYSSDWKSDSINHWKECSCGDKADVAAHSFKWVVDKEATATKKGSKHEECKVCGYQRPAVEIPATGSTTKPTDPTGSNPNTGAESPKTGDNSNMILWIAVLFVSGFGVLGTVIYGKKKKEQAE
;
A
#
# COMPACT_ATOMS: atom_id res chain seq x y z
N LYS A 1 74.10 -9.46 -24.95
CA LYS A 1 72.84 -8.72 -24.76
C LYS A 1 72.56 -8.75 -23.27
N ASP A 2 72.89 -7.67 -22.57
CA ASP A 2 72.60 -7.55 -21.15
C ASP A 2 71.09 -7.61 -20.96
N THR A 3 70.62 -8.64 -20.28
CA THR A 3 69.24 -8.73 -19.82
C THR A 3 69.11 -7.70 -18.70
N ALA A 4 68.77 -6.46 -19.04
CA ALA A 4 68.48 -5.44 -18.05
C ALA A 4 67.34 -5.95 -17.16
N ALA A 5 67.66 -6.25 -15.90
CA ALA A 5 66.66 -6.69 -14.93
C ALA A 5 65.64 -5.56 -14.76
N HIS A 6 64.37 -5.86 -15.03
CA HIS A 6 63.31 -4.88 -14.81
C HIS A 6 63.17 -4.62 -13.31
N THR A 7 63.37 -3.37 -12.91
CA THR A 7 63.17 -2.95 -11.52
C THR A 7 61.78 -2.33 -11.37
N ALA A 8 60.99 -2.87 -10.44
CA ALA A 8 59.63 -2.40 -10.19
C ALA A 8 59.62 -1.08 -9.42
N GLY A 9 58.96 -0.08 -10.01
CA GLY A 9 58.66 1.19 -9.36
C GLY A 9 57.51 1.10 -8.36
N GLU A 10 57.12 2.25 -7.86
CA GLU A 10 56.00 2.39 -6.92
C GLU A 10 54.64 2.07 -7.58
N TRP A 11 53.66 1.79 -6.72
CA TRP A 11 52.28 1.58 -7.17
C TRP A 11 51.67 2.91 -7.63
N ILE A 12 51.10 2.90 -8.83
CA ILE A 12 50.36 4.00 -9.42
C ILE A 12 48.88 3.59 -9.41
N ILE A 13 48.01 4.38 -8.77
CA ILE A 13 46.56 4.15 -8.82
C ILE A 13 46.02 4.66 -10.15
N ASP A 14 45.46 3.77 -10.96
CA ASP A 14 44.81 4.11 -12.23
C ASP A 14 43.38 4.56 -12.01
N THR A 15 42.66 3.79 -11.19
CA THR A 15 41.27 4.06 -10.84
C THR A 15 41.11 3.78 -9.35
N PRO A 16 40.76 4.78 -8.53
CA PRO A 16 40.52 4.56 -7.12
C PRO A 16 39.31 3.64 -6.94
N ALA A 17 39.37 2.74 -5.96
CA ALA A 17 38.20 1.95 -5.58
C ALA A 17 37.13 2.84 -4.95
N THR A 18 35.86 2.47 -5.14
CA THR A 18 34.70 3.06 -4.47
C THR A 18 34.10 2.05 -3.50
N ALA A 19 33.05 2.47 -2.78
CA ALA A 19 32.25 1.62 -1.91
C ALA A 19 31.78 0.32 -2.59
N THR A 20 31.38 0.40 -3.86
CA THR A 20 30.74 -0.70 -4.59
C THR A 20 31.55 -1.20 -5.79
N THR A 21 32.57 -0.44 -6.22
CA THR A 21 33.35 -0.75 -7.42
C THR A 21 34.82 -0.88 -7.07
N SER A 22 35.42 -2.00 -7.45
CA SER A 22 36.87 -2.20 -7.32
C SER A 22 37.64 -1.22 -8.21
N GLY A 23 38.76 -0.73 -7.69
CA GLY A 23 39.71 0.10 -8.44
C GLY A 23 40.82 -0.73 -9.08
N THR A 24 41.79 -0.06 -9.70
CA THR A 24 42.97 -0.68 -10.29
C THR A 24 44.22 0.14 -10.00
N LYS A 25 45.35 -0.55 -9.87
CA LYS A 25 46.68 0.03 -9.72
C LYS A 25 47.69 -0.77 -10.53
N HIS A 26 48.77 -0.14 -10.95
CA HIS A 26 49.86 -0.81 -11.64
C HIS A 26 51.25 -0.38 -11.15
N LYS A 27 52.27 -1.16 -11.51
CA LYS A 27 53.69 -0.79 -11.36
C LYS A 27 54.35 -0.66 -12.72
N LYS A 28 55.20 0.35 -12.88
CA LYS A 28 56.04 0.54 -14.08
C LYS A 28 57.49 0.18 -13.79
N CYS A 29 58.19 -0.30 -14.81
CA CYS A 29 59.64 -0.46 -14.76
C CYS A 29 60.30 0.92 -14.69
N THR A 30 61.15 1.17 -13.70
CA THR A 30 61.85 2.45 -13.55
C THR A 30 62.86 2.71 -14.67
N VAL A 31 63.31 1.65 -15.35
CA VAL A 31 64.32 1.73 -16.41
C VAL A 31 63.72 2.05 -17.77
N CYS A 32 62.62 1.38 -18.16
CA CYS A 32 62.04 1.49 -19.51
C CYS A 32 60.58 1.96 -19.55
N GLY A 33 59.92 2.13 -18.39
CA GLY A 33 58.54 2.60 -18.31
C GLY A 33 57.47 1.55 -18.64
N TYR A 34 57.84 0.32 -19.01
CA TYR A 34 56.90 -0.77 -19.29
C TYR A 34 56.04 -1.10 -18.06
N THR A 35 54.73 -1.21 -18.25
CA THR A 35 53.78 -1.64 -17.21
C THR A 35 53.95 -3.12 -16.94
N MET A 36 54.32 -3.48 -15.72
CA MET A 36 54.65 -4.86 -15.36
C MET A 36 53.49 -5.60 -14.71
N THR A 37 52.99 -5.06 -13.60
CA THR A 37 51.95 -5.71 -12.80
C THR A 37 50.77 -4.78 -12.67
N ILE A 38 49.59 -5.31 -12.91
CA ILE A 38 48.31 -4.65 -12.67
C ILE A 38 47.60 -5.46 -11.60
N GLU A 39 47.10 -4.78 -10.56
CA GLU A 39 46.34 -5.36 -9.48
C GLU A 39 45.01 -4.63 -9.31
N THR A 40 44.00 -5.41 -8.92
CA THR A 40 42.70 -4.88 -8.51
C THR A 40 42.80 -4.35 -7.08
N ILE A 41 42.30 -3.14 -6.86
CA ILE A 41 42.06 -2.59 -5.52
C ILE A 41 40.64 -3.04 -5.15
N PRO A 42 40.44 -3.89 -4.13
CA PRO A 42 39.09 -4.32 -3.76
C PRO A 42 38.22 -3.11 -3.41
N ALA A 43 36.93 -3.19 -3.76
CA ALA A 43 35.95 -2.21 -3.31
C ALA A 43 36.05 -2.06 -1.79
N THR A 44 35.94 -0.83 -1.28
CA THR A 44 36.15 -0.56 0.16
C THR A 44 35.01 -1.08 1.03
N GLY A 45 33.94 -1.60 0.41
CA GLY A 45 32.65 -1.77 1.04
C GLY A 45 31.94 -0.43 1.14
N GLY A 46 30.65 -0.38 0.78
CA GLY A 46 29.79 0.70 1.23
C GLY A 46 29.67 0.56 2.73
N GLY A 47 30.08 1.59 3.48
CA GLY A 47 30.18 1.56 4.93
C GLY A 47 29.03 0.77 5.55
N GLU A 48 29.39 -0.27 6.30
CA GLU A 48 28.44 -1.09 7.03
C GLU A 48 27.63 -0.13 7.91
N HIS A 49 26.35 0.02 7.61
CA HIS A 49 25.46 0.86 8.37
C HIS A 49 24.27 0.02 8.80
N THR A 50 23.79 0.28 10.00
CA THR A 50 22.57 -0.35 10.47
C THR A 50 21.40 0.23 9.68
N HIS A 51 20.61 -0.63 9.05
CA HIS A 51 19.38 -0.20 8.39
C HIS A 51 18.35 0.17 9.45
N ASN A 52 18.08 1.47 9.57
CA ASN A 52 16.91 1.96 10.28
C ASN A 52 15.83 2.31 9.24
N TYR A 53 14.74 1.54 9.24
CA TYR A 53 13.65 1.72 8.30
C TYR A 53 12.57 2.64 8.88
N SER A 54 12.02 3.52 8.04
CA SER A 54 10.96 4.44 8.49
C SER A 54 9.71 3.72 8.98
N SER A 55 9.02 4.32 9.97
CA SER A 55 7.69 3.89 10.41
C SER A 55 6.61 4.18 9.37
N ASP A 56 6.85 5.10 8.43
CA ASP A 56 5.91 5.45 7.37
C ASP A 56 5.99 4.44 6.23
N TRP A 57 4.87 4.20 5.55
CA TRP A 57 4.85 3.36 4.37
C TRP A 57 5.06 4.20 3.11
N LYS A 58 5.91 3.71 2.21
CA LYS A 58 5.99 4.17 0.82
C LYS A 58 5.14 3.26 -0.04
N SER A 59 4.67 3.77 -1.17
CA SER A 59 3.84 3.01 -2.10
C SER A 59 3.98 3.51 -3.54
N ASP A 60 3.82 2.59 -4.48
CA ASP A 60 3.57 2.86 -5.89
C ASP A 60 2.23 2.21 -6.33
N SER A 61 1.97 2.09 -7.63
CA SER A 61 0.73 1.49 -8.14
C SER A 61 0.60 -0.02 -7.93
N ILE A 62 1.70 -0.71 -7.59
CA ILE A 62 1.81 -2.17 -7.50
C ILE A 62 2.03 -2.61 -6.05
N ASN A 63 2.96 -1.97 -5.35
CA ASN A 63 3.49 -2.40 -4.05
C ASN A 63 3.54 -1.27 -3.02
N HIS A 64 3.77 -1.66 -1.76
CA HIS A 64 4.20 -0.80 -0.67
C HIS A 64 5.46 -1.36 0.01
N TRP A 65 6.26 -0.48 0.62
CA TRP A 65 7.53 -0.84 1.27
C TRP A 65 7.91 0.14 2.40
N LYS A 66 8.84 -0.30 3.24
CA LYS A 66 9.59 0.56 4.17
C LYS A 66 10.93 0.94 3.54
N GLU A 67 11.34 2.19 3.70
CA GLU A 67 12.55 2.71 3.07
C GLU A 67 13.55 3.19 4.13
N CYS A 68 14.81 2.81 3.92
CA CYS A 68 15.94 3.33 4.68
C CYS A 68 16.49 4.60 4.00
N SER A 69 17.18 5.46 4.73
CA SER A 69 17.76 6.69 4.18
C SER A 69 18.79 6.45 3.05
N CYS A 70 19.34 5.24 2.96
CA CYS A 70 20.22 4.83 1.87
C CYS A 70 19.49 4.40 0.59
N GLY A 71 18.15 4.37 0.61
CA GLY A 71 17.31 3.92 -0.52
C GLY A 71 17.03 2.41 -0.53
N ASP A 72 17.58 1.66 0.43
CA ASP A 72 17.23 0.24 0.60
C ASP A 72 15.75 0.08 1.01
N LYS A 73 15.11 -0.98 0.51
CA LYS A 73 13.69 -1.24 0.69
C LYS A 73 13.47 -2.55 1.43
N ALA A 74 12.67 -2.49 2.50
CA ALA A 74 12.22 -3.65 3.27
C ALA A 74 10.69 -3.78 3.20
N ASP A 75 10.19 -4.93 3.62
CA ASP A 75 8.76 -5.26 3.69
C ASP A 75 7.99 -4.95 2.39
N VAL A 76 8.63 -5.22 1.25
CA VAL A 76 8.01 -5.01 -0.06
C VAL A 76 6.87 -6.00 -0.24
N ALA A 77 5.65 -5.49 -0.36
CA ALA A 77 4.46 -6.32 -0.54
C ALA A 77 3.49 -5.69 -1.53
N ALA A 78 2.77 -6.54 -2.26
CA ALA A 78 1.68 -6.11 -3.12
C ALA A 78 0.53 -5.53 -2.29
N HIS A 79 -0.23 -4.62 -2.89
CA HIS A 79 -1.38 -4.02 -2.21
C HIS A 79 -2.49 -5.03 -1.90
N SER A 80 -3.04 -4.94 -0.69
CA SER A 80 -4.29 -5.60 -0.31
C SER A 80 -5.39 -4.56 -0.16
N PHE A 81 -6.33 -4.53 -1.09
CA PHE A 81 -7.35 -3.49 -1.18
C PHE A 81 -8.63 -3.83 -0.40
N LYS A 82 -9.32 -2.77 0.04
CA LYS A 82 -10.72 -2.78 0.48
C LYS A 82 -11.50 -1.74 -0.32
N TRP A 83 -12.78 -2.01 -0.58
CA TRP A 83 -13.70 -1.02 -1.11
C TRP A 83 -14.16 -0.07 0.00
N VAL A 84 -14.12 1.23 -0.28
CA VAL A 84 -14.64 2.30 0.58
C VAL A 84 -15.64 3.10 -0.23
N VAL A 85 -16.85 3.30 0.30
CA VAL A 85 -17.86 4.16 -0.33
C VAL A 85 -17.56 5.60 0.04
N ASP A 86 -17.29 6.42 -0.98
CA ASP A 86 -17.04 7.86 -0.81
C ASP A 86 -18.35 8.63 -0.75
N LYS A 87 -19.30 8.20 -1.58
CA LYS A 87 -20.62 8.81 -1.70
C LYS A 87 -21.64 7.73 -1.95
N GLU A 88 -22.61 7.63 -1.06
CA GLU A 88 -23.73 6.71 -1.21
C GLU A 88 -24.53 7.03 -2.48
N ALA A 89 -24.85 5.98 -3.23
CA ALA A 89 -25.80 6.09 -4.33
C ALA A 89 -27.21 6.22 -3.74
N THR A 90 -28.06 7.03 -4.38
CA THR A 90 -29.48 7.13 -4.05
C THR A 90 -30.32 6.62 -5.21
N ALA A 91 -31.65 6.57 -5.02
CA ALA A 91 -32.58 6.17 -6.08
C ALA A 91 -32.43 7.01 -7.37
N THR A 92 -31.97 8.25 -7.27
CA THR A 92 -31.89 9.19 -8.40
C THR A 92 -30.47 9.72 -8.68
N LYS A 93 -29.53 9.57 -7.75
CA LYS A 93 -28.16 10.10 -7.89
C LYS A 93 -27.16 8.96 -7.83
N LYS A 94 -26.20 8.98 -8.75
CA LYS A 94 -25.03 8.11 -8.70
C LYS A 94 -24.21 8.38 -7.43
N GLY A 95 -23.63 7.33 -6.88
CA GLY A 95 -22.63 7.37 -5.82
C GLY A 95 -21.22 7.16 -6.37
N SER A 96 -20.24 7.02 -5.49
CA SER A 96 -18.86 6.68 -5.84
C SER A 96 -18.20 5.86 -4.73
N LYS A 97 -17.27 4.99 -5.11
CA LYS A 97 -16.42 4.22 -4.21
C LYS A 97 -15.02 4.11 -4.78
N HIS A 98 -14.03 3.91 -3.94
CA HIS A 98 -12.66 3.60 -4.36
C HIS A 98 -12.12 2.37 -3.64
N GLU A 99 -11.00 1.86 -4.16
CA GLU A 99 -10.20 0.85 -3.47
C GLU A 99 -9.04 1.50 -2.74
N GLU A 100 -8.89 1.21 -1.45
CA GLU A 100 -7.79 1.70 -0.62
C GLU A 100 -6.97 0.53 -0.06
N CYS A 101 -5.65 0.63 -0.09
CA CYS A 101 -4.76 -0.35 0.51
C CYS A 101 -4.89 -0.34 2.04
N LYS A 102 -5.16 -1.50 2.63
CA LYS A 102 -5.34 -1.67 4.08
C LYS A 102 -4.08 -1.36 4.91
N VAL A 103 -2.91 -1.37 4.28
CA VAL A 103 -1.61 -1.24 4.96
C VAL A 103 -1.06 0.18 4.84
N CYS A 104 -0.94 0.68 3.61
CA CYS A 104 -0.28 1.96 3.35
C CYS A 104 -1.25 3.10 3.00
N GLY A 105 -2.56 2.83 2.84
CA GLY A 105 -3.54 3.85 2.47
C GLY A 105 -3.47 4.30 1.01
N TYR A 106 -2.69 3.63 0.14
CA TYR A 106 -2.70 3.93 -1.29
C TYR A 106 -4.11 3.75 -1.88
N GLN A 107 -4.64 4.80 -2.52
CA GLN A 107 -5.98 4.82 -3.10
C GLN A 107 -5.91 4.70 -4.61
N ARG A 108 -6.77 3.84 -5.15
CA ARG A 108 -7.03 3.76 -6.59
C ARG A 108 -8.08 4.80 -7.00
N PRO A 109 -8.17 5.14 -8.29
CA PRO A 109 -9.21 6.04 -8.79
C PRO A 109 -10.60 5.58 -8.36
N ALA A 110 -11.45 6.52 -7.96
CA ALA A 110 -12.83 6.24 -7.62
C ALA A 110 -13.62 5.77 -8.85
N VAL A 111 -14.49 4.78 -8.65
CA VAL A 111 -15.44 4.29 -9.64
C VAL A 111 -16.86 4.71 -9.24
N GLU A 112 -17.70 4.97 -10.24
CA GLU A 112 -19.10 5.35 -10.01
C GLU A 112 -19.93 4.15 -9.54
N ILE A 113 -20.85 4.39 -8.61
CA ILE A 113 -21.91 3.46 -8.24
C ILE A 113 -23.20 3.92 -8.93
N PRO A 114 -23.87 3.08 -9.74
CA PRO A 114 -25.14 3.43 -10.36
C PRO A 114 -26.21 3.79 -9.32
N ALA A 115 -27.17 4.64 -9.70
CA ALA A 115 -28.36 4.88 -8.89
C ALA A 115 -29.14 3.56 -8.71
N THR A 116 -29.69 3.33 -7.53
CA THR A 116 -30.38 2.06 -7.19
C THR A 116 -31.74 1.90 -7.87
N GLY A 117 -32.20 2.93 -8.58
CA GLY A 117 -33.51 3.00 -9.22
C GLY A 117 -34.62 3.37 -8.23
N SER A 118 -35.69 3.95 -8.78
CA SER A 118 -36.95 4.16 -8.07
C SER A 118 -37.91 3.04 -8.48
N THR A 119 -38.21 2.09 -7.60
CA THR A 119 -39.41 1.26 -7.75
C THR A 119 -40.64 2.11 -7.44
N THR A 120 -40.94 3.06 -8.32
CA THR A 120 -42.30 3.59 -8.43
C THR A 120 -43.15 2.48 -9.03
N LYS A 121 -43.73 1.63 -8.16
CA LYS A 121 -44.89 0.82 -8.53
C LYS A 121 -46.04 1.79 -8.81
N PRO A 122 -46.62 1.85 -10.02
CA PRO A 122 -47.97 2.39 -10.16
C PRO A 122 -48.92 1.36 -9.53
N THR A 123 -49.59 1.75 -8.45
CA THR A 123 -50.86 1.14 -8.02
C THR A 123 -51.92 2.01 -8.70
N ASP A 124 -52.75 1.50 -9.61
CA ASP A 124 -54.06 0.90 -9.27
C ASP A 124 -54.65 0.02 -10.42
N PRO A 125 -55.84 -0.63 -10.30
CA PRO A 125 -56.10 -1.98 -10.82
C PRO A 125 -57.07 -2.01 -12.02
N THR A 126 -57.22 -3.21 -12.63
CA THR A 126 -58.25 -3.59 -13.61
C THR A 126 -58.02 -3.06 -15.04
N GLY A 127 -57.96 -3.86 -16.11
CA GLY A 127 -58.09 -5.30 -16.28
C GLY A 127 -58.09 -5.66 -17.79
N SER A 128 -57.66 -6.90 -18.09
CA SER A 128 -57.86 -7.71 -19.31
C SER A 128 -56.59 -8.15 -20.04
N ASN A 129 -56.30 -9.44 -19.87
CA ASN A 129 -55.40 -10.33 -20.64
C ASN A 129 -56.13 -10.75 -21.97
N PRO A 130 -55.55 -11.47 -22.98
CA PRO A 130 -54.31 -12.26 -22.88
C PRO A 130 -53.33 -12.39 -24.08
N ASN A 131 -52.14 -12.89 -23.70
CA ASN A 131 -51.17 -13.74 -24.40
C ASN A 131 -50.16 -13.13 -25.41
N THR A 132 -48.86 -13.31 -25.11
CA THR A 132 -47.99 -14.30 -25.78
C THR A 132 -46.62 -14.43 -25.05
N GLY A 133 -46.40 -15.59 -24.40
CA GLY A 133 -45.23 -16.46 -24.59
C GLY A 133 -43.81 -16.05 -24.13
N ALA A 134 -43.30 -16.84 -23.18
CA ALA A 134 -41.94 -17.39 -23.03
C ALA A 134 -40.99 -16.78 -21.98
N GLU A 135 -40.50 -17.69 -21.13
CA GLU A 135 -39.93 -17.53 -19.80
C GLU A 135 -38.40 -17.49 -19.78
N SER A 136 -37.80 -16.84 -18.76
CA SER A 136 -36.45 -17.15 -18.23
C SER A 136 -36.30 -16.60 -16.80
N PRO A 137 -35.51 -17.24 -15.92
CA PRO A 137 -35.89 -17.46 -14.53
C PRO A 137 -35.54 -16.30 -13.58
N LYS A 138 -36.41 -16.10 -12.59
CA LYS A 138 -36.10 -15.37 -11.36
C LYS A 138 -35.58 -16.35 -10.30
N THR A 139 -34.37 -16.11 -9.82
CA THR A 139 -33.95 -16.42 -8.45
C THR A 139 -33.83 -15.04 -7.77
N GLY A 140 -34.61 -14.64 -6.76
CA GLY A 140 -35.07 -15.42 -5.60
C GLY A 140 -33.81 -15.82 -4.82
N ASP A 141 -33.39 -15.17 -3.73
CA ASP A 141 -34.20 -14.84 -2.57
C ASP A 141 -33.65 -13.69 -1.71
N ASN A 142 -34.62 -12.99 -1.10
CA ASN A 142 -34.50 -11.81 -0.25
C ASN A 142 -34.23 -12.20 1.21
N SER A 143 -33.11 -12.84 1.48
CA SER A 143 -32.73 -13.24 2.84
C SER A 143 -31.65 -12.29 3.37
N ASN A 144 -31.83 -11.80 4.60
CA ASN A 144 -30.92 -11.00 5.43
C ASN A 144 -30.90 -9.46 5.39
N MET A 145 -31.65 -8.73 4.55
CA MET A 145 -31.68 -7.24 4.70
C MET A 145 -32.39 -6.78 5.99
N ILE A 146 -33.34 -7.57 6.50
CA ILE A 146 -33.98 -7.33 7.81
C ILE A 146 -33.00 -7.62 8.97
N LEU A 147 -32.06 -8.55 8.79
CA LEU A 147 -31.09 -8.90 9.83
C LEU A 147 -30.05 -7.80 10.04
N TRP A 148 -29.64 -7.11 8.96
CA TRP A 148 -28.78 -5.93 9.05
C TRP A 148 -29.46 -4.74 9.74
N ILE A 149 -30.79 -4.57 9.58
CA ILE A 149 -31.55 -3.50 10.23
C ILE A 149 -31.65 -3.74 11.75
N ALA A 150 -31.81 -4.98 12.20
CA ALA A 150 -31.86 -5.32 13.63
C ALA A 150 -30.51 -5.12 14.35
N VAL A 151 -29.38 -5.37 13.67
CA VAL A 151 -28.03 -5.17 14.24
C VAL A 151 -27.73 -3.69 14.53
N LEU A 152 -28.35 -2.76 13.79
CA LEU A 152 -28.08 -1.32 13.91
C LEU A 152 -28.83 -0.63 15.06
N PHE A 153 -29.79 -1.28 15.73
CA PHE A 153 -30.50 -0.69 16.87
C PHE A 153 -29.91 -1.04 18.25
N VAL A 154 -28.90 -1.90 18.33
CA VAL A 154 -28.28 -2.29 19.62
C VAL A 154 -27.26 -1.25 20.13
N SER A 155 -26.80 -0.31 19.30
CA SER A 155 -25.76 0.67 19.70
C SER A 155 -26.27 2.07 20.07
N GLY A 156 -27.59 2.33 20.01
CA GLY A 156 -28.14 3.69 19.99
C GLY A 156 -28.85 4.22 21.24
N PHE A 157 -28.88 3.52 22.38
CA PHE A 157 -29.70 3.94 23.54
C PHE A 157 -28.99 3.94 24.92
N GLY A 158 -27.66 4.07 24.96
CA GLY A 158 -26.90 3.95 26.22
C GLY A 158 -26.58 5.21 27.02
N VAL A 159 -26.65 6.44 26.46
CA VAL A 159 -25.86 7.56 27.02
C VAL A 159 -26.67 8.76 27.56
N LEU A 160 -28.01 8.77 27.50
CA LEU A 160 -28.79 9.91 28.02
C LEU A 160 -29.40 9.74 29.42
N GLY A 161 -29.27 8.58 30.07
CA GLY A 161 -29.95 8.26 31.33
C GLY A 161 -29.19 8.56 32.64
N THR A 162 -27.89 8.87 32.62
CA THR A 162 -27.07 8.87 33.85
C THR A 162 -26.91 10.23 34.54
N VAL A 163 -27.25 11.36 33.91
CA VAL A 163 -26.98 12.69 34.49
C VAL A 163 -28.00 13.13 35.55
N ILE A 164 -29.20 12.54 35.60
CA ILE A 164 -30.24 12.93 36.57
C ILE A 164 -30.20 12.09 37.88
N TYR A 165 -29.55 10.92 37.89
CA TYR A 165 -29.51 10.06 39.09
C TYR A 165 -28.48 10.51 40.15
N GLY A 166 -27.52 11.37 39.79
CA GLY A 166 -26.45 11.80 40.70
C GLY A 166 -26.84 12.80 41.81
N LYS A 167 -28.05 13.39 41.78
CA LYS A 167 -28.45 14.45 42.73
C LYS A 167 -29.36 14.02 43.88
N LYS A 168 -29.70 12.73 44.04
CA LYS A 168 -30.74 12.34 45.01
C LYS A 168 -30.39 11.24 46.02
N LYS A 169 -29.13 10.81 46.16
CA LYS A 169 -28.80 9.73 47.11
C LYS A 169 -27.44 9.80 47.78
N LYS A 170 -27.12 10.93 48.42
CA LYS A 170 -26.21 11.08 49.58
C LYS A 170 -26.71 12.35 50.28
N GLU A 171 -27.51 12.30 51.34
CA GLU A 171 -27.07 12.08 52.72
C GLU A 171 -28.30 11.70 53.59
N GLN A 172 -28.43 10.42 53.93
CA GLN A 172 -29.15 9.90 55.10
C GLN A 172 -28.60 8.48 55.32
N ALA A 173 -28.21 8.17 56.57
CA ALA A 173 -27.47 6.99 57.05
C ALA A 173 -25.96 7.05 56.81
N GLU A 174 -25.09 7.06 57.82
CA GLU A 174 -25.18 6.97 59.30
C GLU A 174 -23.89 7.61 59.84
#